data_AF-A0A3M2GX98-F1
#
_entry.id   AF-A0A3M2GX98-F1
#
_cell.length_a   1.000
_cell.length_b   1.000
_cell.length_c   1.000
_cell.angle_alpha   90.00
_cell.angle_beta   90.00
_cell.angle_gamma   90.00
#
_symmetry.space_group_name_H-M   'P 1'
#
loop_
_entity.id
_entity.type
_entity.pdbx_description
1 polymer ?
#
loop_
_entity_poly.entity_id
_entity_poly.type
_entity_poly.pdbx_seq_one_letter_code
_entity_poly.pdbx_strand_id
1 'polypeptide(L)'
;MKKIRDEFKELGIELENRYIIYKNQEKTTVIPYYHIQILELKGNRVVIQTGNVERIAVELPSEYVAERLFEEILLHIERTYL
;
A
#
# COMPACT_ATOMS: atom_id res chain seq x y z
N MET A 1 18.01 -10.84 -7.68
CA MET A 1 16.67 -10.24 -7.83
C MET A 1 16.65 -8.99 -6.97
N LYS A 2 16.38 -7.80 -7.53
CA LYS A 2 16.03 -6.62 -6.72
C LYS A 2 14.88 -7.07 -5.80
N LYS A 3 14.97 -6.81 -4.49
CA LYS A 3 13.86 -7.17 -3.60
C LYS A 3 12.71 -6.26 -4.03
N ILE A 4 11.51 -6.78 -4.20
CA ILE A 4 10.33 -6.00 -4.63
C ILE A 4 10.10 -4.72 -3.78
N ARG A 5 10.60 -4.73 -2.54
CA ARG A 5 10.67 -3.57 -1.64
C ARG A 5 11.50 -2.40 -2.19
N ASP A 6 12.58 -2.67 -2.91
CA ASP A 6 13.41 -1.63 -3.54
C ASP A 6 12.66 -0.98 -4.70
N GLU A 7 11.87 -1.76 -5.44
CA GLU A 7 11.00 -1.25 -6.52
C GLU A 7 9.87 -0.37 -5.96
N PHE A 8 9.25 -0.78 -4.84
CA PHE A 8 8.25 0.05 -4.16
C PHE A 8 8.82 1.36 -3.64
N LYS A 9 10.05 1.37 -3.12
CA LYS A 9 10.71 2.61 -2.66
C LYS A 9 10.90 3.61 -3.79
N GLU A 10 11.27 3.15 -4.98
CA GLU A 10 11.38 4.00 -6.19
C GLU A 10 10.02 4.61 -6.57
N LEU A 11 8.91 3.95 -6.21
CA LEU A 11 7.53 4.41 -6.41
C LEU A 11 6.97 5.20 -5.22
N GLY A 12 7.80 5.54 -4.23
CA GLY A 12 7.39 6.29 -3.04
C GLY A 12 6.59 5.47 -2.03
N ILE A 13 6.68 4.14 -2.07
CA ILE A 13 5.95 3.22 -1.20
C ILE A 13 6.93 2.50 -0.28
N GLU A 14 6.71 2.62 1.03
CA GLU A 14 7.52 1.94 2.04
C GLU A 14 6.61 1.07 2.91
N LEU A 15 6.85 -0.24 2.88
CA LEU A 15 6.13 -1.23 3.67
C LEU A 15 6.89 -1.52 4.96
N GLU A 16 6.49 -0.85 6.04
CA GLU A 16 7.04 -1.06 7.37
C GLU A 16 6.28 -2.18 8.10
N ASN A 17 6.72 -2.53 9.31
CA ASN A 17 6.11 -3.62 10.06
C ASN A 17 4.67 -3.35 10.49
N ARG A 18 4.29 -2.07 10.74
CA ARG A 18 2.98 -1.69 11.30
C ARG A 18 2.18 -0.68 10.47
N TYR A 19 2.81 -0.11 9.45
CA TYR A 19 2.18 0.92 8.61
C TYR A 19 2.80 0.92 7.21
N ILE A 20 2.10 1.55 6.28
CA ILE A 20 2.56 1.90 4.94
C ILE A 20 2.90 3.39 4.95
N ILE A 21 4.02 3.77 4.36
CA ILE A 21 4.27 5.16 3.97
C ILE A 21 4.04 5.26 2.46
N TYR A 22 3.17 6.17 2.05
CA TYR A 22 2.97 6.52 0.65
C TYR A 22 3.32 7.98 0.42
N LYS A 23 4.30 8.22 -0.44
CA LYS A 23 4.81 9.54 -0.83
C LYS A 23 4.38 9.81 -2.27
N ASN A 24 3.57 10.85 -2.47
CA ASN A 24 3.29 11.40 -3.79
C ASN A 24 3.84 12.84 -3.88
N GLN A 25 3.62 13.51 -5.01
CA GLN A 25 4.14 14.87 -5.23
C GLN A 25 3.56 15.93 -4.27
N GLU A 26 2.40 15.67 -3.67
CA GLU A 26 1.65 16.64 -2.87
C GLU A 26 1.81 16.40 -1.37
N LYS A 27 1.83 15.13 -0.94
CA LYS A 27 1.85 14.75 0.46
C LYS A 27 2.54 13.42 0.72
N THR A 28 3.00 13.27 1.95
CA THR A 28 3.35 11.98 2.55
C THR A 28 2.21 11.52 3.43
N THR A 29 1.70 10.31 3.20
CA THR A 29 0.61 9.71 3.97
C THR A 29 1.14 8.47 4.69
N VAL A 30 0.87 8.38 5.98
CA VAL A 30 1.23 7.22 6.81
C VAL A 30 -0.05 6.48 7.18
N ILE A 31 -0.14 5.21 6.80
CA ILE A 31 -1.34 4.39 6.92
C ILE A 31 -1.03 3.19 7.80
N PRO A 32 -1.44 3.18 9.08
CA PRO A 32 -1.33 1.98 9.90
C PRO A 32 -2.17 0.84 9.34
N TYR A 33 -1.63 -0.39 9.28
CA TYR A 33 -2.38 -1.54 8.73
C TYR A 33 -3.67 -1.80 9.49
N TYR A 34 -3.66 -1.62 10.81
CA TYR A 34 -4.83 -1.80 11.66
C TYR A 34 -5.93 -0.75 11.45
N HIS A 35 -5.65 0.35 10.74
CA HIS A 35 -6.65 1.35 10.35
C HIS A 35 -7.29 1.06 8.98
N ILE A 36 -6.75 0.12 8.19
CA ILE A 36 -7.27 -0.24 6.88
C ILE A 36 -8.56 -1.04 7.06
N GLN A 37 -9.67 -0.50 6.57
CA GLN A 37 -10.97 -1.16 6.61
C GLN A 37 -11.31 -1.84 5.28
N ILE A 38 -10.96 -1.20 4.18
CA ILE A 38 -11.18 -1.74 2.83
C ILE A 38 -9.89 -1.57 2.03
N LEU A 39 -9.48 -2.65 1.36
CA LEU A 39 -8.41 -2.66 0.38
C LEU A 39 -9.02 -3.17 -0.93
N GLU A 40 -8.95 -2.37 -2.00
CA GLU A 40 -9.46 -2.74 -3.33
C GLU A 40 -8.33 -2.70 -4.36
N LEU A 41 -8.28 -3.70 -5.23
CA LEU A 41 -7.48 -3.69 -6.46
C LEU A 41 -8.36 -3.25 -7.64
N LYS A 42 -7.94 -2.22 -8.38
CA LYS A 42 -8.66 -1.69 -9.56
C LYS A 42 -7.68 -1.43 -10.71
N GLY A 43 -7.43 -2.44 -11.53
CA GLY A 43 -6.43 -2.37 -12.61
C GLY A 43 -5.05 -2.05 -12.03
N ASN A 44 -4.41 -0.98 -12.50
CA ASN A 44 -3.11 -0.53 -12.01
C ASN A 44 -3.17 0.33 -10.73
N ARG A 45 -4.26 0.27 -9.96
CA ARG A 45 -4.45 1.06 -8.74
C ARG A 45 -4.78 0.18 -7.55
N VAL A 46 -4.17 0.50 -6.40
CA VAL A 46 -4.57 -0.02 -5.09
C VAL A 46 -5.28 1.08 -4.32
N VAL A 47 -6.51 0.83 -3.90
CA VAL A 47 -7.30 1.78 -3.12
C VAL A 47 -7.33 1.30 -1.67
N ILE A 48 -6.93 2.19 -0.76
CA ILE A 48 -6.95 1.97 0.67
C ILE A 48 -7.98 2.90 1.29
N GLN A 49 -8.99 2.34 1.96
CA GLN A 49 -9.94 3.10 2.76
C GLN A 49 -9.67 2.89 4.23
N THR A 50 -9.50 3.98 4.96
CA THR A 50 -9.29 3.97 6.42
C THR A 50 -10.60 4.26 7.15
N GLY A 51 -10.66 3.93 8.45
CA GLY A 51 -11.86 4.13 9.27
C GLY A 51 -12.35 5.57 9.43
N ASN A 52 -11.54 6.56 9.05
CA ASN A 52 -11.94 7.97 9.05
C ASN A 52 -12.50 8.42 7.68
N VAL A 53 -12.92 7.48 6.82
CA VAL A 53 -13.46 7.74 5.46
C VAL A 53 -12.42 8.29 4.48
N GLU A 54 -11.15 8.42 4.88
CA GLU A 54 -10.08 8.79 3.93
C GLU A 54 -9.82 7.65 2.96
N ARG A 55 -9.93 7.96 1.67
CA ARG A 55 -9.66 7.05 0.55
C ARG A 55 -8.37 7.46 -0.14
N ILE A 56 -7.40 6.57 -0.14
CA ILE A 56 -6.07 6.79 -0.71
C ILE A 56 -5.95 5.87 -1.92
N ALA A 57 -5.78 6.47 -3.10
CA ALA A 57 -5.54 5.73 -4.33
C ALA A 57 -4.05 5.78 -4.66
N VAL A 58 -3.42 4.61 -4.69
CA VAL A 58 -2.01 4.44 -5.08
C VAL A 58 -2.00 4.02 -6.54
N GLU A 59 -1.59 4.92 -7.44
CA GLU A 59 -1.42 4.62 -8.85
C GLU A 59 -0.07 3.99 -9.12
N LEU A 60 -0.05 2.90 -9.89
CA LEU A 60 1.15 2.11 -10.15
C LEU A 60 1.41 1.95 -11.65
N PRO A 61 2.65 1.66 -12.06
CA PRO A 61 3.02 1.58 -13.48
C PRO A 61 2.28 0.49 -14.25
N SER A 62 1.82 -0.58 -13.59
CA SER A 62 1.08 -1.67 -14.22
C SER A 62 0.18 -2.39 -13.22
N GLU A 63 -0.78 -3.16 -13.76
CA GLU A 63 -1.65 -4.05 -12.97
C GLU A 63 -0.84 -5.09 -12.19
N TYR A 64 0.20 -5.66 -12.80
CA TYR A 64 1.10 -6.59 -12.11
C TYR A 64 1.73 -5.96 -10.86
N VAL A 65 2.22 -4.72 -10.93
CA VAL A 65 2.80 -4.06 -9.75
C VAL A 65 1.72 -3.77 -8.69
N ALA A 66 0.49 -3.47 -9.11
CA ALA A 66 -0.64 -3.26 -8.22
C ALA A 66 -1.07 -4.53 -7.48
N GLU A 67 -1.14 -5.67 -8.18
CA GLU A 67 -1.38 -6.97 -7.57
C GLU A 67 -0.32 -7.29 -6.51
N ARG A 68 0.96 -7.09 -6.84
CA ARG A 68 2.06 -7.34 -5.91
C ARG A 68 2.00 -6.45 -4.67
N LEU A 69 1.68 -5.16 -4.82
CA LEU A 69 1.49 -4.28 -3.67
C LEU A 69 0.30 -4.73 -2.83
N PHE A 70 -0.82 -5.07 -3.47
CA PHE A 70 -2.03 -5.52 -2.81
C PHE A 70 -1.77 -6.77 -1.96
N GLU A 71 -1.11 -7.79 -2.51
CA GLU A 71 -0.71 -9.01 -1.79
C GLU A 71 0.19 -8.72 -0.58
N GLU A 72 1.20 -7.88 -0.74
CA GLU A 72 2.11 -7.53 0.35
C GLU A 72 1.38 -6.79 1.48
N ILE A 73 0.47 -5.87 1.15
CA ILE A 73 -0.36 -5.19 2.17
C ILE A 73 -1.23 -6.21 2.93
N LEU A 74 -1.87 -7.15 2.23
CA LEU A 74 -2.66 -8.21 2.89
C LEU A 74 -1.80 -9.04 3.84
N LEU A 75 -0.61 -9.48 3.42
CA LEU A 75 0.32 -10.22 4.27
C LEU A 75 0.72 -9.43 5.51
N HIS A 76 0.93 -8.12 5.38
CA HIS A 76 1.25 -7.25 6.51
C HIS A 76 0.04 -7.04 7.46
N ILE A 77 -1.18 -6.93 6.92
CA ILE A 77 -2.41 -6.89 7.70
C ILE A 77 -2.56 -8.18 8.51
N GLU A 78 -2.45 -9.35 7.88
CA GLU A 78 -2.55 -10.66 8.55
C GLU A 78 -1.55 -10.78 9.71
N ARG A 79 -0.29 -10.38 9.48
CA ARG A 79 0.76 -10.38 10.51
C ARG A 79 0.50 -9.43 11.68
N THR A 80 -0.35 -8.42 11.51
CA THR A 80 -0.69 -7.50 12.61
C THR A 80 -1.59 -8.17 13.66
N TYR A 81 -2.28 -9.25 13.29
CA TYR A 81 -3.21 -9.97 14.16
C TYR A 81 -2.67 -11.33 14.68
N LEU A 82 -1.41 -11.65 14.37
CA LEU A 82 -0.68 -12.83 14.88
C LEU A 82 0.33 -12.42 15.95
#